data_AF-A0A523YPY0-F1
#
_entry.id   AF-A0A523YPY0-F1
#
_cell.length_a   1.000
_cell.length_b   1.000
_cell.length_c   1.000
_cell.angle_alpha   90.00
_cell.angle_beta   90.00
_cell.angle_gamma   90.00
#
_symmetry.space_group_name_H-M   'P 1'
#
loop_
_entity.id
_entity.type
_entity.pdbx_description
1 polymer ?
#
loop_
_entity_poly.entity_id
_entity_poly.type
_entity_poly.pdbx_seq_one_letter_code
_entity_poly.pdbx_strand_id
1 'polypeptide(L)'
;MNKDIKQRFDVDPILEKISPHIPDDEIDFLFPFRNFDTQGRLRAFKTSQLYRAHILAMIKEITSFNKLRAEFKSRRSFRDFCRFKNKGLTPTNRILSEFRGYLKPSGFEEITRLITLIFLHTVKLPVIKVAVPDATDMPANCSGFSKKNANALDSVTAPGNIPPKEQRKAEGAKRAAKAPTLWGIRSIPYASG
;
A
#
# COMPACT_ATOMS: atom_id res chain seq x y z
N MET A 1 -32.39 11.24 -29.53
CA MET A 1 -32.17 12.47 -28.76
C MET A 1 -32.88 12.30 -27.42
N ASN A 2 -32.23 11.69 -26.42
CA ASN A 2 -32.86 11.37 -25.14
C ASN A 2 -32.61 12.50 -24.15
N LYS A 3 -33.66 13.27 -23.87
CA LYS A 3 -33.70 14.41 -22.94
C LYS A 3 -34.48 14.05 -21.67
N ASP A 4 -34.23 12.91 -21.05
CA ASP A 4 -34.84 12.54 -19.76
C ASP A 4 -33.78 11.70 -19.03
N ILE A 5 -33.15 12.14 -17.94
CA ILE A 5 -33.71 12.52 -16.66
C ILE A 5 -32.78 13.60 -16.07
N LYS A 6 -33.34 14.71 -15.59
CA LYS A 6 -32.63 15.64 -14.70
C LYS A 6 -32.23 14.87 -13.45
N GLN A 7 -31.00 14.37 -13.43
CA GLN A 7 -30.36 13.70 -12.30
C GLN A 7 -30.27 14.73 -11.15
N ARG A 8 -31.35 14.85 -10.37
CA ARG A 8 -31.50 15.87 -9.32
C ARG A 8 -30.47 15.72 -8.20
N PHE A 9 -29.83 14.55 -8.11
CA PHE A 9 -28.73 14.29 -7.20
C PHE A 9 -27.71 13.37 -7.89
N ASP A 10 -26.66 13.99 -8.42
CA ASP A 10 -25.42 13.28 -8.76
C ASP A 10 -24.78 12.88 -7.43
N VAL A 11 -25.18 11.71 -6.90
CA VAL A 11 -24.66 11.09 -5.69
C VAL A 11 -23.73 9.97 -6.09
N ASP A 12 -22.54 9.97 -5.51
CA ASP A 12 -21.54 8.93 -5.73
C ASP A 12 -21.45 8.07 -4.46
N PRO A 13 -22.03 6.86 -4.45
CA PRO A 13 -22.15 6.06 -3.23
C PRO A 13 -20.79 5.63 -2.67
N ILE A 14 -19.76 5.57 -3.51
CA ILE A 14 -18.39 5.25 -3.07
C ILE A 14 -17.82 6.43 -2.29
N LEU A 15 -17.96 7.65 -2.81
CA LEU A 15 -17.47 8.85 -2.14
C LEU A 15 -18.22 9.11 -0.82
N GLU A 16 -19.51 8.82 -0.77
CA GLU A 16 -20.31 8.94 0.44
C GLU A 16 -19.85 7.99 1.55
N LYS A 17 -19.48 6.75 1.19
CA LYS A 17 -18.92 5.79 2.14
C LYS A 17 -17.53 6.17 2.64
N ILE A 18 -16.69 6.76 1.78
CA ILE A 18 -15.30 7.12 2.13
C ILE A 18 -15.23 8.41 2.94
N SER A 19 -16.12 9.38 2.65
CA SER A 19 -16.07 10.73 3.22
C SER A 19 -15.97 10.80 4.75
N PRO A 20 -16.67 9.97 5.55
CA PRO A 20 -16.59 9.99 7.01
C PRO A 20 -15.26 9.47 7.57
N HIS A 21 -14.52 8.67 6.79
CA HIS A 21 -13.28 8.04 7.24
C HIS A 21 -12.05 8.93 7.03
N ILE A 22 -12.21 10.11 6.40
CA ILE A 22 -11.11 11.06 6.21
C ILE A 22 -11.08 12.01 7.42
N PRO A 23 -10.00 11.99 8.21
CA PRO A 23 -9.82 12.78 9.44
C PRO A 23 -9.42 14.22 9.10
N ASP A 24 -10.41 15.03 8.73
CA ASP A 24 -10.17 16.37 8.22
C ASP A 24 -9.49 17.31 9.23
N ASP A 25 -9.85 17.21 10.51
CA ASP A 25 -9.35 18.11 11.55
C ASP A 25 -7.89 17.78 11.90
N GLU A 26 -7.53 16.49 11.95
CA GLU A 26 -6.17 16.01 12.14
C GLU A 26 -5.28 16.37 10.95
N ILE A 27 -5.79 16.25 9.72
CA ILE A 27 -5.05 16.64 8.51
C ILE A 27 -4.80 18.16 8.50
N ASP A 28 -5.83 18.95 8.82
CA ASP A 28 -5.71 20.41 8.89
C ASP A 28 -4.72 20.85 9.98
N PHE A 29 -4.66 20.12 11.10
CA PHE A 29 -3.75 20.39 12.21
C PHE A 29 -2.30 20.02 11.90
N LEU A 30 -2.06 18.80 11.40
CA LEU A 30 -0.70 18.27 11.19
C LEU A 30 -0.03 18.84 9.94
N PHE A 31 -0.81 19.18 8.91
CA PHE A 31 -0.30 19.63 7.62
C PHE A 31 -0.87 21.00 7.27
N PRO A 32 -0.59 22.09 8.01
CA PRO A 32 -1.18 23.39 7.76
C PRO A 32 -0.66 23.99 6.45
N PHE A 33 -1.42 23.85 5.38
CA PHE A 33 -1.08 24.42 4.08
C PHE A 33 -1.49 25.89 4.05
N ARG A 34 -0.51 26.78 3.90
CA ARG A 34 -0.72 28.22 3.75
C ARG A 34 -0.27 28.63 2.36
N ASN A 35 -1.17 29.29 1.62
CA ASN A 35 -0.88 29.86 0.31
C ASN A 35 -0.05 31.13 0.49
N PHE A 36 1.26 31.00 0.67
CA PHE A 36 2.15 32.13 0.95
C PHE A 36 2.33 33.07 -0.26
N ASP A 37 2.14 32.58 -1.49
CA ASP A 37 2.59 33.30 -2.71
C ASP A 37 1.47 33.71 -3.69
N THR A 38 0.22 33.73 -3.23
CA THR A 38 -0.89 34.23 -4.07
C THR A 38 -1.08 35.72 -3.89
N GLN A 39 -0.54 36.52 -4.81
CA GLN A 39 -0.92 37.93 -4.97
C GLN A 39 -2.41 38.02 -5.34
N GLY A 40 -3.27 38.32 -4.36
CA GLY A 40 -4.72 38.45 -4.53
C GLY A 40 -5.52 38.10 -3.28
N ARG A 41 -6.86 38.14 -3.37
CA ARG A 41 -7.75 37.78 -2.26
C ARG A 41 -7.52 36.32 -1.87
N LEU A 42 -6.86 36.11 -0.73
CA LEU A 42 -6.57 34.81 -0.14
C LEU A 42 -7.85 33.98 -0.01
N ARG A 43 -8.02 33.01 -0.91
CA ARG A 43 -8.94 31.90 -0.67
C ARG A 43 -8.17 30.86 0.12
N ALA A 44 -8.30 30.90 1.43
CA ALA A 44 -7.76 29.88 2.32
C ALA A 44 -8.55 28.60 2.10
N PHE A 45 -8.02 27.69 1.28
CA PHE A 45 -8.48 26.31 1.26
C PHE A 45 -7.84 25.57 2.42
N LYS A 46 -8.64 24.76 3.12
CA LYS A 46 -8.13 23.86 4.14
C LYS A 46 -7.32 22.73 3.50
N THR A 47 -6.33 22.24 4.20
CA THR A 47 -5.48 21.12 3.73
C THR A 47 -6.33 19.88 3.44
N SER A 48 -7.25 19.56 4.34
CA SER A 48 -8.22 18.47 4.20
C SER A 48 -9.02 18.56 2.89
N GLN A 49 -9.45 19.76 2.50
CA GLN A 49 -10.19 19.97 1.24
C GLN A 49 -9.32 19.69 0.01
N LEU A 50 -8.06 20.12 0.03
CA LEU A 50 -7.11 19.88 -1.08
C LEU A 50 -6.67 18.42 -1.13
N TYR A 51 -6.51 17.79 0.03
CA TYR A 51 -6.24 16.35 0.13
C TYR A 51 -7.40 15.51 -0.40
N ARG A 52 -8.64 15.84 -0.05
CA ARG A 52 -9.84 15.22 -0.63
C ARG A 52 -9.90 15.38 -2.15
N ALA A 53 -9.55 16.56 -2.67
CA ALA A 53 -9.46 16.76 -4.11
C ALA A 53 -8.38 15.89 -4.78
N HIS A 54 -7.26 15.68 -4.09
CA HIS A 54 -6.20 14.78 -4.55
C HIS A 54 -6.64 13.31 -4.56
N ILE A 55 -7.20 12.81 -3.46
CA ILE A 55 -7.74 11.44 -3.39
C ILE A 55 -8.83 11.24 -4.44
N LEU A 56 -9.73 12.21 -4.60
CA LEU A 56 -10.80 12.13 -5.60
C LEU A 56 -10.23 11.89 -7.00
N ALA A 57 -9.15 12.60 -7.36
CA ALA A 57 -8.48 12.41 -8.63
C ALA A 57 -7.90 10.98 -8.77
N MET A 58 -7.41 10.39 -7.68
CA MET A 58 -6.92 9.00 -7.68
C MET A 58 -8.08 7.99 -7.79
N ILE A 59 -9.12 8.12 -6.97
CA ILE A 59 -10.27 7.20 -6.94
C ILE A 59 -11.01 7.19 -8.28
N LYS A 60 -11.10 8.35 -8.94
CA LYS A 60 -11.82 8.51 -10.21
C LYS A 60 -10.90 8.52 -11.43
N GLU A 61 -9.62 8.18 -11.24
CA GLU A 61 -8.62 8.09 -12.31
C GLU A 61 -8.52 9.36 -13.17
N ILE A 62 -8.71 10.52 -12.56
CA ILE A 62 -8.65 11.82 -13.24
C ILE A 62 -7.18 12.22 -13.40
N THR A 63 -6.67 12.04 -14.61
CA THR A 63 -5.24 12.19 -14.91
C THR A 63 -4.72 13.63 -14.94
N SER A 64 -5.59 14.66 -14.90
CA SER A 64 -5.14 16.06 -14.93
C SER A 64 -5.98 16.99 -14.06
N PHE A 65 -5.31 18.00 -13.48
CA PHE A 65 -5.99 19.04 -12.70
C PHE A 65 -6.96 19.89 -13.53
N ASN A 66 -6.70 20.05 -14.84
CA ASN A 66 -7.63 20.70 -15.76
C ASN A 66 -8.96 19.95 -15.83
N LYS A 67 -8.91 18.61 -15.99
CA LYS A 67 -10.10 17.76 -16.01
C LYS A 67 -10.78 17.76 -14.65
N LEU A 68 -10.02 17.65 -13.56
CA LEU A 68 -10.55 17.70 -12.20
C LEU A 68 -11.31 19.01 -11.93
N ARG A 69 -10.75 20.15 -12.36
CA ARG A 69 -11.39 21.47 -12.24
C ARG A 69 -12.67 21.57 -13.07
N ALA A 70 -12.70 20.98 -14.26
CA ALA A 70 -13.91 20.91 -15.07
C ALA A 70 -14.98 20.04 -14.39
N GLU A 71 -14.58 18.89 -13.83
CA GLU A 71 -15.47 17.97 -13.11
C GLU A 71 -16.06 18.61 -11.84
N PHE A 72 -15.32 19.45 -11.14
CA PHE A 72 -15.89 20.22 -10.04
C PHE A 72 -16.99 21.19 -10.46
N LYS A 73 -17.06 21.64 -11.72
CA LYS A 73 -18.12 22.53 -12.20
C LYS A 73 -19.38 21.76 -12.62
N SER A 74 -19.20 20.58 -13.19
CA SER A 74 -20.28 19.68 -13.61
C SER A 74 -20.87 18.97 -12.40
N ARG A 75 -20.06 18.16 -11.70
CA ARG A 75 -20.51 17.19 -10.70
C ARG A 75 -20.62 17.77 -9.30
N ARG A 76 -21.77 17.55 -8.66
CA ARG A 76 -22.02 18.03 -7.31
C ARG A 76 -21.39 17.11 -6.26
N SER A 77 -21.55 15.80 -6.42
CA SER A 77 -20.91 14.76 -5.59
C SER A 77 -19.44 15.05 -5.32
N PHE A 78 -18.69 15.47 -6.33
CA PHE A 78 -17.25 15.72 -6.23
C PHE A 78 -16.94 16.94 -5.37
N ARG A 79 -17.74 18.00 -5.48
CA ARG A 79 -17.60 19.18 -4.63
C ARG A 79 -18.00 18.88 -3.20
N ASP A 80 -19.09 18.14 -3.02
CA ASP A 80 -19.61 17.77 -1.70
C ASP A 80 -18.61 16.86 -0.97
N PHE A 81 -18.01 15.88 -1.67
CA PHE A 81 -16.92 15.05 -1.15
C PHE A 81 -15.70 15.87 -0.70
N CYS A 82 -15.31 16.89 -1.47
CA CYS A 82 -14.19 17.78 -1.12
C CYS A 82 -14.56 18.92 -0.15
N ARG A 83 -15.82 18.98 0.30
CA ARG A 83 -16.36 20.04 1.16
C ARG A 83 -16.20 21.46 0.55
N PHE A 84 -16.30 21.58 -0.78
CA PHE A 84 -16.32 22.87 -1.47
C PHE A 84 -17.73 23.47 -1.46
N LYS A 85 -17.89 24.64 -0.82
CA LYS A 85 -19.20 25.29 -0.65
C LYS A 85 -19.94 25.56 -1.96
N ASN A 86 -19.24 26.02 -3.00
CA ASN A 86 -19.85 26.50 -4.24
C ASN A 86 -19.00 26.13 -5.48
N LYS A 87 -19.65 26.08 -6.66
CA LYS A 87 -18.98 25.91 -7.97
C LYS A 87 -17.89 26.96 -8.23
N GLY A 88 -18.09 28.18 -7.73
CA GLY A 88 -17.13 29.27 -7.86
C GLY A 88 -15.98 29.22 -6.85
N LEU A 89 -16.06 28.36 -5.84
CA LEU A 89 -15.08 28.21 -4.74
C LEU A 89 -14.31 26.89 -4.87
N THR A 90 -13.85 26.58 -6.06
CA THR A 90 -13.00 25.41 -6.34
C THR A 90 -11.53 25.83 -6.47
N PRO A 91 -10.58 24.99 -6.07
CA PRO A 91 -9.16 25.31 -6.20
C PRO A 91 -8.76 25.48 -7.66
N THR A 92 -7.77 26.35 -7.90
CA THR A 92 -7.15 26.48 -9.22
C THR A 92 -6.10 25.38 -9.41
N ASN A 93 -5.71 25.13 -10.66
CA ASN A 93 -4.66 24.14 -10.95
C ASN A 93 -3.34 24.48 -10.25
N ARG A 94 -3.04 25.78 -10.14
CA ARG A 94 -1.86 26.28 -9.43
C ARG A 94 -1.89 25.85 -7.96
N ILE A 95 -3.00 26.09 -7.26
CA ILE A 95 -3.17 25.69 -5.85
C ILE A 95 -3.03 24.18 -5.68
N LEU A 96 -3.63 23.38 -6.57
CA LEU A 96 -3.49 21.91 -6.51
C LEU A 96 -2.05 21.44 -6.74
N SER A 97 -1.32 22.10 -7.64
CA SER A 97 0.09 21.81 -7.90
C SER A 97 1.00 22.24 -6.76
N GLU A 98 0.78 23.44 -6.20
CA GLU A 98 1.50 23.96 -5.03
C GLU A 98 1.27 23.06 -3.82
N PHE A 99 0.02 22.65 -3.57
CA PHE A 99 -0.32 21.71 -2.51
C PHE A 99 0.40 20.37 -2.67
N ARG A 100 0.41 19.80 -3.89
CA ARG A 100 1.13 18.56 -4.18
C ARG A 100 2.64 18.73 -3.95
N GLY A 101 3.19 19.88 -4.32
CA GLY A 101 4.60 20.23 -4.10
C GLY A 101 4.94 20.44 -2.62
N TYR A 102 4.03 21.03 -1.85
CA TYR A 102 4.15 21.23 -0.41
C TYR A 102 4.18 19.91 0.35
N LEU A 103 3.20 19.04 0.10
CA LEU A 103 3.05 17.80 0.87
C LEU A 103 4.18 16.81 0.56
N LYS A 104 4.65 16.80 -0.71
CA LYS A 104 5.62 15.83 -1.25
C LYS A 104 5.13 14.37 -1.07
N PRO A 105 5.81 13.38 -1.67
CA PRO A 105 5.42 11.98 -1.46
C PRO A 105 5.42 11.56 0.02
N SER A 106 6.35 12.08 0.83
CA SER A 106 6.45 11.77 2.26
C SER A 106 5.23 12.23 3.06
N GLY A 107 4.69 13.42 2.81
CA GLY A 107 3.50 13.87 3.52
C GLY A 107 2.25 13.09 3.12
N PHE A 108 2.14 12.65 1.85
CA PHE A 108 1.04 11.77 1.43
C PHE A 108 1.14 10.41 2.14
N GLU A 109 2.34 9.89 2.32
CA GLU A 109 2.59 8.66 3.06
C GLU A 109 2.20 8.80 4.54
N GLU A 110 2.55 9.90 5.19
CA GLU A 110 2.18 10.18 6.58
C GLU A 110 0.67 10.28 6.77
N ILE A 111 -0.04 11.00 5.90
CA ILE A 111 -1.51 11.06 5.94
C ILE A 111 -2.10 9.66 5.72
N THR A 112 -1.55 8.88 4.78
CA THR A 112 -2.02 7.52 4.52
C THR A 112 -1.83 6.62 5.75
N ARG A 113 -0.69 6.72 6.45
CA ARG A 113 -0.44 6.01 7.70
C ARG A 113 -1.44 6.41 8.78
N LEU A 114 -1.71 7.70 8.93
CA LEU A 114 -2.69 8.22 9.89
C LEU A 114 -4.10 7.68 9.63
N ILE A 115 -4.56 7.71 8.38
CA ILE A 115 -5.86 7.13 7.99
C ILE A 115 -5.89 5.63 8.27
N THR A 116 -4.81 4.92 7.95
CA THR A 116 -4.72 3.48 8.19
C THR A 116 -4.81 3.16 9.68
N LEU A 117 -4.12 3.90 10.54
CA LEU A 117 -4.20 3.72 11.99
C LEU A 117 -5.61 3.97 12.52
N ILE A 118 -6.26 5.06 12.10
CA ILE A 118 -7.64 5.37 12.50
C ILE A 118 -8.59 4.28 12.03
N PHE A 119 -8.41 3.78 10.81
CA PHE A 119 -9.21 2.69 10.28
C PHE A 119 -9.03 1.40 11.08
N LEU A 120 -7.79 1.03 11.42
CA LEU A 120 -7.50 -0.15 12.24
C LEU A 120 -8.06 -0.05 13.66
N HIS A 121 -8.14 1.16 14.23
CA HIS A 121 -8.75 1.40 15.54
C HIS A 121 -10.28 1.39 15.50
N THR A 122 -10.89 1.76 14.37
CA THR A 122 -12.36 1.84 14.24
C THR A 122 -12.99 0.52 13.79
N VAL A 123 -12.28 -0.29 13.00
CA VAL A 123 -12.78 -1.57 12.52
C VAL A 123 -12.46 -2.67 13.53
N LYS A 124 -13.51 -3.35 14.02
CA LYS A 124 -13.36 -4.59 14.78
C LYS A 124 -12.78 -5.65 13.84
N LEU A 125 -11.48 -5.89 13.94
CA LEU A 125 -10.82 -6.95 13.20
C LEU A 125 -11.36 -8.32 13.68
N PRO A 126 -11.63 -9.26 12.76
CA PRO A 126 -11.99 -10.61 13.17
C PRO A 126 -10.86 -11.21 14.01
N VAL A 127 -11.20 -11.99 15.03
CA VAL A 127 -10.21 -12.71 15.83
C VAL A 127 -9.61 -13.81 14.95
N ILE A 128 -8.48 -13.52 14.32
CA ILE A 128 -7.73 -14.51 13.54
C ILE A 128 -7.02 -15.40 14.56
N LYS A 129 -7.54 -16.62 14.76
CA LYS A 129 -6.83 -17.68 15.49
C LYS A 129 -5.79 -18.27 14.55
N VAL A 130 -4.55 -17.80 14.66
CA VAL A 130 -3.42 -18.42 13.97
C VAL A 130 -2.91 -19.56 14.85
N ALA A 131 -3.08 -20.81 14.40
CA ALA A 131 -2.32 -21.91 14.96
C ALA A 131 -0.88 -21.75 14.49
N VAL A 132 0.00 -21.29 15.36
CA VAL A 132 1.43 -21.35 15.11
C VAL A 132 1.81 -22.82 15.28
N PRO A 133 2.28 -23.50 14.23
CA PRO A 133 2.85 -24.83 14.42
C PRO A 133 4.04 -24.66 15.34
N ASP A 134 3.88 -25.10 16.60
CA ASP A 134 5.02 -25.26 17.48
C ASP A 134 5.95 -26.25 16.80
N ALA A 135 7.24 -25.93 16.75
CA ALA A 135 8.27 -26.78 16.15
C ALA A 135 8.56 -28.00 17.04
N THR A 136 7.52 -28.56 17.66
CA THR A 136 7.58 -29.84 18.32
C THR A 136 7.66 -30.88 17.21
N ASP A 137 8.83 -31.52 17.08
CA ASP A 137 8.99 -32.72 16.25
C ASP A 137 7.95 -33.74 16.69
N MET A 138 6.82 -33.79 15.99
CA MET A 138 5.86 -34.86 16.14
C MET A 138 6.55 -36.14 15.66
N PRO A 139 6.75 -37.15 16.53
CA PRO A 139 7.37 -38.38 16.10
C PRO A 139 6.52 -38.97 14.98
N ALA A 140 7.12 -39.15 13.80
CA ALA A 140 6.44 -39.76 12.68
C ALA A 140 5.98 -41.16 13.11
N ASN A 141 4.67 -41.37 13.19
CA ASN A 141 4.11 -42.68 13.50
C ASN A 141 4.24 -43.59 12.26
N CYS A 142 5.46 -44.04 12.00
CA CYS A 142 5.80 -44.96 10.91
C CYS A 142 5.53 -46.43 11.27
N SER A 143 4.60 -46.71 12.19
CA SER A 143 4.18 -48.08 12.50
C SER A 143 3.09 -48.53 11.53
N GLY A 144 3.49 -49.04 10.35
CA GLY A 144 2.52 -49.65 9.42
C GLY A 144 3.02 -49.95 8.02
N PHE A 145 4.03 -49.24 7.54
CA PHE A 145 4.63 -49.53 6.23
C PHE A 145 5.88 -50.40 6.39
N SER A 146 5.67 -51.70 6.61
CA SER A 146 6.74 -52.67 6.36
C SER A 146 7.02 -52.66 4.85
N LYS A 147 8.21 -52.18 4.48
CA LYS A 147 8.72 -52.25 3.11
C LYS A 147 8.72 -53.74 2.72
N LYS A 148 7.89 -54.13 1.74
CA LYS A 148 7.88 -55.50 1.22
C LYS A 148 9.26 -55.77 0.59
N ASN A 149 10.15 -56.40 1.34
CA ASN A 149 11.32 -57.04 0.78
C ASN A 149 10.81 -58.26 0.01
N ALA A 150 10.88 -58.21 -1.31
CA ALA A 150 10.68 -59.40 -2.14
C ALA A 150 11.78 -60.41 -1.76
N ASN A 151 11.36 -61.54 -1.19
CA ASN A 151 12.26 -62.59 -0.77
C ASN A 151 12.97 -63.23 -1.96
N ALA A 152 14.20 -63.62 -1.66
CA ALA A 152 15.09 -64.42 -2.48
C ALA A 152 14.56 -65.84 -2.76
N LEU A 153 14.80 -66.30 -3.98
CA LEU A 153 15.13 -67.66 -4.44
C LEU A 153 16.06 -67.37 -5.65
N ASP A 154 17.29 -67.85 -5.83
CA ASP A 154 17.92 -69.08 -5.40
C ASP A 154 19.43 -68.87 -5.20
N SER A 155 19.99 -69.78 -4.42
CA SER A 155 21.39 -69.96 -4.03
C SER A 155 22.43 -69.90 -5.15
N VAL A 156 23.48 -69.07 -4.98
CA VAL A 156 24.86 -69.42 -5.37
C VAL A 156 25.87 -68.90 -4.33
N THR A 157 26.49 -69.88 -3.68
CA THR A 157 27.77 -70.01 -2.96
C THR A 157 28.74 -68.80 -2.82
N ALA A 158 28.85 -68.29 -1.58
CA ALA A 158 30.06 -67.88 -0.81
C ALA A 158 31.04 -66.79 -1.36
N PRO A 159 32.05 -66.35 -0.57
CA PRO A 159 31.95 -65.43 0.57
C PRO A 159 32.88 -64.19 0.39
N GLY A 160 32.59 -63.06 1.04
CA GLY A 160 33.52 -61.93 1.02
C GLY A 160 33.03 -60.72 1.80
N ASN A 161 33.58 -60.56 3.01
CA ASN A 161 33.42 -59.37 3.83
C ASN A 161 33.74 -58.09 3.04
N ILE A 162 32.80 -57.14 2.99
CA ILE A 162 33.07 -55.76 2.58
C ILE A 162 32.75 -54.85 3.77
N PRO A 163 33.73 -54.11 4.31
CA PRO A 163 33.58 -53.36 5.56
C PRO A 163 32.77 -52.06 5.41
N PRO A 164 32.30 -51.48 6.53
CA PRO A 164 31.56 -50.23 6.56
C PRO A 164 32.45 -49.07 6.10
N LYS A 165 31.96 -48.25 5.17
CA LYS A 165 32.69 -47.09 4.68
C LYS A 165 32.66 -45.97 5.72
N GLU A 166 33.72 -45.92 6.51
CA GLU A 166 34.12 -44.85 7.41
C GLU A 166 34.22 -43.53 6.62
N GLN A 167 33.33 -42.57 6.90
CA GLN A 167 33.48 -41.20 6.40
C GLN A 167 34.51 -40.48 7.27
N ARG A 168 35.71 -40.30 6.70
CA ARG A 168 36.81 -39.56 7.30
C ARG A 168 36.42 -38.10 7.55
N LYS A 169 36.63 -37.66 8.80
CA LYS A 169 36.88 -36.27 9.17
C LYS A 169 38.10 -35.75 8.38
N ALA A 170 37.97 -34.55 7.83
CA ALA A 170 39.12 -33.68 7.56
C ALA A 170 38.75 -32.27 8.04
N GLU A 171 39.57 -31.76 8.96
CA GLU A 171 39.53 -30.41 9.49
C GLU A 171 39.91 -29.35 8.44
N GLY A 172 39.23 -28.21 8.52
CA GLY A 172 39.89 -26.91 8.59
C GLY A 172 40.21 -26.18 7.28
N ALA A 173 39.44 -25.14 6.97
CA ALA A 173 40.00 -23.79 6.81
C ALA A 173 38.90 -22.70 6.84
N LYS A 174 39.24 -21.67 7.61
CA LYS A 174 38.50 -20.45 7.93
C LYS A 174 38.22 -19.58 6.69
N ARG A 175 37.07 -18.90 6.62
CA ARG A 175 36.97 -17.44 6.35
C ARG A 175 35.53 -16.90 6.37
N ALA A 176 35.32 -16.02 7.35
CA ALA A 176 34.52 -14.78 7.38
C ALA A 176 33.18 -14.67 6.63
N ALA A 177 32.16 -14.37 7.45
CA ALA A 177 30.88 -13.80 7.11
C ALA A 177 30.94 -12.52 6.25
N LYS A 178 29.92 -12.32 5.42
CA LYS A 178 29.29 -11.01 5.17
C LYS A 178 27.91 -11.20 4.52
N ALA A 179 26.93 -10.52 5.12
CA ALA A 179 25.52 -10.48 4.77
C ALA A 179 25.25 -9.84 3.38
N PRO A 180 24.11 -10.12 2.73
CA PRO A 180 23.66 -9.32 1.60
C PRO A 180 22.88 -8.10 2.11
N THR A 181 23.56 -6.96 2.24
CA THR A 181 22.90 -5.66 2.37
C THR A 181 22.72 -5.05 0.97
N LEU A 182 21.46 -4.92 0.57
CA LEU A 182 20.83 -3.72 0.02
C LEU A 182 21.80 -2.52 -0.21
N TRP A 183 21.95 -2.08 -1.47
CA TRP A 183 21.87 -0.69 -1.97
C TRP A 183 22.60 -0.52 -3.31
N GLY A 184 21.92 0.08 -4.29
CA GLY A 184 22.50 0.44 -5.59
C GLY A 184 21.53 1.21 -6.47
N ILE A 185 21.14 2.42 -6.05
CA ILE A 185 20.49 3.42 -6.90
C ILE A 185 21.36 4.69 -6.92
N ARG A 186 21.42 5.31 -8.11
CA ARG A 186 21.98 6.62 -8.52
C ARG A 186 23.36 6.52 -9.20
N SER A 187 23.63 7.20 -10.30
CA SER A 187 23.16 8.54 -10.72
C SER A 187 23.31 8.76 -12.24
N ILE A 188 22.39 9.51 -12.84
CA ILE A 188 22.50 10.10 -14.20
C ILE A 188 23.21 11.45 -14.05
N PRO A 189 24.22 11.80 -14.88
CA PRO A 189 24.83 13.12 -14.85
C PRO A 189 23.96 14.14 -15.59
N TYR A 190 23.73 15.29 -14.93
CA TYR A 190 23.19 16.51 -15.52
C TYR A 190 24.28 17.17 -16.39
N ALA A 191 23.96 17.48 -17.64
CA ALA A 191 24.73 18.40 -18.47
C ALA A 191 24.13 19.81 -18.32
N SER A 192 24.93 20.73 -17.83
CA SER A 192 24.66 22.17 -17.80
C SER A 192 24.93 22.78 -19.19
N GLY A 193 23.94 23.50 -19.71
CA GLY A 193 24.09 24.51 -20.77
C GLY A 193 23.86 25.89 -20.20
#